data_AF-A0A8G0ZZR5-F1
#
_entry.id   AF-A0A8G0ZZR5-F1
#
_cell.length_a   1.000
_cell.length_b   1.000
_cell.length_c   1.000
_cell.angle_alpha   90.00
_cell.angle_beta   90.00
_cell.angle_gamma   90.00
#
_symmetry.space_group_name_H-M   'P 1'
#
loop_
_entity.id
_entity.type
_entity.pdbx_description
1 polymer ?
#
loop_
_entity_poly.entity_id
_entity_poly.type
_entity_poly.pdbx_seq_one_letter_code
_entity_poly.pdbx_strand_id
1 'polypeptide(L)'
;MQDDDRTILLTADLEKALAAGDDEAVHAALHDLLLYKAVHPLTPADLDIVAAVLDLGGRGARTALKIVYTSAMRQGTLPGDRDAAAVRLRAVLERAGDDRTAVRHALHLLAVLGDGRAVVEHLAAEGDAVRKEDYLSPVMAAVLTRSDADLAAVQAALSGRAAEEIRAIREYARDPDAYEERVRMTQEDEVEIL
;
A
#
# COMPACT_ATOMS: atom_id res chain seq x y z
N MET A 1 -7.54 -4.78 -31.51
CA MET A 1 -8.80 -5.53 -31.33
C MET A 1 -8.58 -7.00 -30.95
N GLN A 2 -7.35 -7.46 -30.66
CA GLN A 2 -7.10 -8.79 -30.08
C GLN A 2 -6.68 -8.72 -28.59
N ASP A 3 -6.29 -7.54 -28.11
CA ASP A 3 -5.69 -7.37 -26.79
C ASP A 3 -6.73 -7.18 -25.67
N ASP A 4 -7.83 -6.46 -25.96
CA ASP A 4 -8.96 -6.32 -25.02
C ASP A 4 -9.62 -7.68 -24.73
N ASP A 5 -9.77 -8.51 -25.76
CA ASP A 5 -10.36 -9.86 -25.63
C ASP A 5 -9.56 -10.75 -24.66
N ARG A 6 -8.23 -10.58 -24.59
CA ARG A 6 -7.39 -11.41 -23.73
C ARG A 6 -7.41 -10.98 -22.26
N THR A 7 -7.55 -9.68 -21.98
CA THR A 7 -7.74 -9.20 -20.60
C THR A 7 -9.09 -9.65 -20.06
N ILE A 8 -10.14 -9.53 -20.89
CA ILE A 8 -11.49 -10.01 -20.57
C ILE A 8 -11.49 -11.51 -20.27
N LEU A 9 -10.73 -12.31 -21.02
CA LEU A 9 -10.59 -13.75 -20.76
C LEU A 9 -9.90 -14.04 -19.43
N LEU A 10 -8.82 -13.32 -19.09
CA LEU A 10 -8.07 -13.55 -17.84
C LEU A 10 -8.85 -13.15 -16.58
N THR A 11 -9.60 -12.05 -16.62
CA THR A 11 -10.46 -11.66 -15.50
C THR A 11 -11.69 -12.55 -15.39
N ALA A 12 -12.26 -13.03 -16.51
CA ALA A 12 -13.32 -14.02 -16.50
C ALA A 12 -12.89 -15.37 -15.90
N ASP A 13 -11.66 -15.82 -16.16
CA ASP A 13 -11.10 -17.03 -15.52
C ASP A 13 -10.95 -16.86 -14.01
N LEU A 14 -10.51 -15.68 -13.56
CA LEU A 14 -10.46 -15.34 -12.13
C LEU A 14 -11.85 -15.32 -11.49
N GLU A 15 -12.83 -14.68 -12.12
CA GLU A 15 -14.23 -14.66 -11.63
C GLU A 15 -14.82 -16.07 -11.53
N LYS A 16 -14.56 -16.92 -12.52
CA LYS A 16 -14.99 -18.31 -12.51
C LYS A 16 -14.33 -19.10 -11.39
N ALA A 17 -13.04 -18.92 -11.17
CA ALA A 17 -12.31 -19.57 -10.08
C ALA A 17 -12.85 -19.12 -8.70
N LEU A 18 -13.15 -17.83 -8.54
CA LEU A 18 -13.77 -17.28 -7.34
C LEU A 18 -15.16 -17.86 -7.10
N ALA A 19 -16.00 -17.93 -8.13
CA ALA A 19 -17.34 -18.52 -8.03
C ALA A 19 -17.30 -20.03 -7.69
N ALA A 20 -16.24 -20.72 -8.11
CA ALA A 20 -16.02 -22.13 -7.81
C ALA A 20 -15.39 -22.37 -6.42
N GLY A 21 -14.83 -21.34 -5.78
CA GLY A 21 -14.06 -21.48 -4.53
C GLY A 21 -12.77 -22.27 -4.71
N ASP A 22 -12.17 -22.23 -5.91
CA ASP A 22 -10.95 -22.98 -6.24
C ASP A 22 -9.71 -22.09 -6.02
N ASP A 23 -9.10 -22.23 -4.83
CA ASP A 23 -7.93 -21.45 -4.42
C ASP A 23 -6.71 -21.61 -5.36
N GLU A 24 -6.55 -22.79 -5.97
CA GLU A 24 -5.43 -23.06 -6.87
C GLU A 24 -5.67 -22.36 -8.22
N ALA A 25 -6.90 -22.45 -8.74
CA ALA A 25 -7.29 -21.73 -9.95
C ALA A 25 -7.24 -20.20 -9.76
N VAL A 26 -7.65 -19.69 -8.59
CA VAL A 26 -7.51 -18.26 -8.24
C VAL A 26 -6.04 -17.84 -8.27
N HIS A 27 -5.16 -18.64 -7.66
CA HIS A 27 -3.74 -18.31 -7.66
C HIS A 27 -3.12 -18.35 -9.07
N ALA A 28 -3.48 -19.34 -9.89
CA ALA A 28 -3.02 -19.44 -11.27
C ALA A 28 -3.47 -18.24 -12.12
N ALA A 29 -4.76 -17.89 -12.07
CA ALA A 29 -5.30 -16.74 -12.80
C ALA A 29 -4.64 -15.42 -12.38
N LEU A 30 -4.40 -15.22 -11.08
CA LEU A 30 -3.66 -14.06 -10.59
C LEU A 30 -2.21 -14.03 -11.07
N HIS A 31 -1.55 -15.18 -11.16
CA HIS A 31 -0.18 -15.23 -11.67
C HIS A 31 -0.13 -14.87 -13.16
N ASP A 32 -1.11 -15.29 -13.95
CA ASP A 32 -1.23 -14.91 -15.35
C ASP A 32 -1.51 -13.42 -15.51
N LEU A 33 -2.40 -12.84 -14.70
CA LEU A 33 -2.64 -11.40 -14.64
C LEU A 33 -1.38 -10.61 -14.23
N LEU A 34 -0.57 -11.15 -13.31
CA LEU A 34 0.69 -10.52 -12.88
C LEU A 34 1.71 -10.44 -14.02
N LEU A 35 1.76 -11.44 -14.90
CA LEU A 35 2.63 -11.46 -16.08
C LEU A 35 2.06 -10.56 -17.19
N TYR A 36 0.75 -10.67 -17.44
CA TYR A 36 0.08 -9.96 -18.53
C TYR A 36 0.07 -8.44 -18.33
N LYS A 37 -0.13 -7.97 -17.09
CA LYS A 37 -0.17 -6.53 -16.78
C LYS A 37 1.10 -5.76 -17.14
N ALA A 38 2.22 -6.47 -17.31
CA ALA A 38 3.49 -5.88 -17.71
C ALA A 38 3.48 -5.44 -19.18
N VAL A 39 2.62 -6.04 -19.99
CA VAL A 39 2.46 -5.74 -21.42
C VAL A 39 1.19 -4.91 -21.67
N HIS A 40 0.11 -5.17 -20.92
CA HIS A 40 -1.17 -4.50 -21.06
C HIS A 40 -1.70 -4.04 -19.70
N PRO A 41 -1.74 -2.73 -19.41
CA PRO A 41 -2.26 -2.21 -18.15
C PRO A 41 -3.69 -2.69 -17.87
N LEU A 42 -3.97 -3.05 -16.63
CA LEU A 42 -5.31 -3.48 -16.20
C LEU A 42 -6.25 -2.27 -16.11
N THR A 43 -7.50 -2.44 -16.49
CA THR A 43 -8.51 -1.39 -16.34
C THR A 43 -8.96 -1.25 -14.87
N PRO A 44 -9.62 -0.14 -14.50
CA PRO A 44 -10.21 -0.02 -13.15
C PRO A 44 -11.17 -1.16 -12.79
N ALA A 45 -11.96 -1.66 -13.75
CA ALA A 45 -12.88 -2.77 -13.54
C ALA A 45 -12.14 -4.11 -13.32
N ASP A 46 -11.06 -4.36 -14.07
CA ASP A 46 -10.22 -5.54 -13.83
C ASP A 46 -9.61 -5.50 -12.43
N LEU A 47 -9.21 -4.31 -11.97
CA LEU A 47 -8.68 -4.11 -10.62
C LEU A 47 -9.74 -4.29 -9.53
N ASP A 48 -11.03 -4.04 -9.80
CA ASP A 48 -12.12 -4.33 -8.86
C ASP A 48 -12.24 -5.85 -8.64
N ILE A 49 -12.14 -6.64 -9.71
CA ILE A 49 -12.15 -8.11 -9.65
C ILE A 49 -10.94 -8.62 -8.86
N VAL A 50 -9.74 -8.11 -9.16
CA VAL A 50 -8.52 -8.47 -8.42
C VAL A 50 -8.63 -8.06 -6.94
N ALA A 51 -9.18 -6.88 -6.64
CA ALA A 51 -9.34 -6.40 -5.28
C ALA A 51 -10.29 -7.28 -4.47
N ALA A 52 -11.31 -7.90 -5.08
CA ALA A 52 -12.21 -8.83 -4.40
C ALA A 52 -11.47 -10.04 -3.80
N VAL A 53 -10.35 -10.46 -4.38
CA VAL A 53 -9.54 -11.57 -3.86
C VAL A 53 -8.85 -11.24 -2.53
N LEU A 54 -8.70 -9.96 -2.18
CA LEU A 54 -8.08 -9.54 -0.92
C LEU A 54 -8.82 -10.09 0.31
N ASP A 55 -10.14 -10.31 0.19
CA ASP A 55 -11.00 -10.82 1.27
C ASP A 55 -10.71 -12.28 1.63
N LEU A 56 -10.16 -13.06 0.69
CA LEU A 56 -9.89 -14.49 0.89
C LEU A 56 -8.66 -14.77 1.76
N GLY A 57 -7.76 -13.78 1.90
CA GLY A 57 -6.49 -13.97 2.60
C GLY A 57 -5.52 -14.92 1.88
N GLY A 58 -4.51 -15.41 2.61
CA GLY A 58 -3.55 -16.38 2.09
C GLY A 58 -2.71 -15.90 0.89
N ARG A 59 -2.30 -16.86 0.04
CA ARG A 59 -1.40 -16.59 -1.11
C ARG A 59 -2.09 -15.79 -2.22
N GLY A 60 -3.38 -16.04 -2.45
CA GLY A 60 -4.19 -15.31 -3.42
C GLY A 60 -4.24 -13.83 -3.08
N ALA A 61 -4.63 -13.48 -1.85
CA ALA A 61 -4.70 -12.09 -1.40
C ALA A 61 -3.34 -11.37 -1.48
N ARG A 62 -2.24 -12.03 -1.13
CA ARG A 62 -0.89 -11.44 -1.28
C ARG A 62 -0.55 -11.13 -2.75
N THR A 63 -0.93 -12.01 -3.66
CA THR A 63 -0.69 -11.82 -5.10
C THR A 63 -1.57 -10.69 -5.65
N ALA A 64 -2.85 -10.68 -5.27
CA ALA A 64 -3.78 -9.61 -5.60
C ALA A 64 -3.29 -8.25 -5.08
N LEU A 65 -2.84 -8.17 -3.82
CA LEU A 65 -2.27 -6.95 -3.23
C LEU A 65 -1.08 -6.44 -4.05
N LYS A 66 -0.18 -7.33 -4.48
CA LYS A 66 0.96 -6.96 -5.35
C LYS A 66 0.48 -6.46 -6.71
N ILE A 67 -0.56 -7.06 -7.29
CA ILE A 67 -1.13 -6.61 -8.56
C ILE A 67 -1.68 -5.19 -8.44
N VAL A 68 -2.56 -4.95 -7.46
CA VAL A 68 -3.15 -3.63 -7.20
C VAL A 68 -2.07 -2.60 -6.88
N TYR A 69 -1.14 -2.91 -5.98
CA TYR A 69 -0.01 -2.04 -5.64
C TYR A 69 0.81 -1.62 -6.85
N THR A 70 1.21 -2.57 -7.69
CA THR A 70 2.02 -2.24 -8.87
C THR A 70 1.23 -1.38 -9.87
N SER A 71 -0.05 -1.68 -10.07
CA SER A 71 -0.90 -0.94 -11.02
C SER A 71 -1.09 0.50 -10.55
N ALA A 72 -1.33 0.71 -9.25
CA ALA A 72 -1.43 2.03 -8.66
C ALA A 72 -0.10 2.79 -8.73
N MET A 73 1.00 2.19 -8.25
CA MET A 73 2.29 2.89 -8.11
C MET A 73 3.03 3.11 -9.42
N ARG A 74 2.94 2.18 -10.37
CA ARG A 74 3.70 2.24 -11.63
C ARG A 74 2.87 2.72 -12.82
N GLN A 75 1.57 2.42 -12.83
CA GLN A 75 0.70 2.71 -13.97
C GLN A 75 -0.32 3.81 -13.65
N GLY A 76 -0.43 4.23 -12.38
CA GLY A 76 -1.39 5.26 -11.95
C GLY A 76 -2.84 4.78 -12.00
N THR A 77 -3.09 3.48 -12.15
CA THR A 77 -4.44 2.91 -12.28
C THR A 77 -4.92 2.35 -10.94
N LEU A 78 -6.12 2.75 -10.56
CA LEU A 78 -6.78 2.35 -9.33
C LEU A 78 -8.03 1.52 -9.63
N PRO A 79 -8.50 0.71 -8.66
CA PRO A 79 -9.84 0.12 -8.71
C PRO A 79 -10.91 1.19 -9.00
N GLY A 80 -11.93 0.80 -9.75
CA GLY A 80 -13.08 1.66 -10.05
C GLY A 80 -13.89 1.93 -8.79
N ASP A 81 -14.11 0.91 -7.96
CA ASP A 81 -14.73 1.02 -6.65
C ASP A 81 -13.68 1.27 -5.56
N ARG A 82 -13.34 2.55 -5.38
CA ARG A 82 -12.31 3.00 -4.44
C ARG A 82 -12.68 2.73 -2.99
N ASP A 83 -13.95 2.87 -2.62
CA ASP A 83 -14.41 2.70 -1.25
C ASP A 83 -14.38 1.22 -0.85
N ALA A 84 -14.86 0.34 -1.72
CA ALA A 84 -14.76 -1.10 -1.48
C ALA A 84 -13.29 -1.55 -1.44
N ALA A 85 -12.43 -1.03 -2.31
CA ALA A 85 -10.99 -1.31 -2.27
C ALA A 85 -10.36 -0.86 -0.94
N ALA A 86 -10.68 0.34 -0.44
CA ALA A 86 -10.16 0.84 0.83
C ALA A 86 -10.58 -0.05 2.01
N VAL A 87 -11.86 -0.48 2.06
CA VAL A 87 -12.34 -1.41 3.10
C VAL A 87 -11.54 -2.71 3.10
N ARG A 88 -11.31 -3.29 1.92
CA ARG A 88 -10.52 -4.53 1.79
C ARG A 88 -9.07 -4.34 2.21
N LEU A 89 -8.47 -3.20 1.88
CA LEU A 89 -7.08 -2.88 2.25
C LEU A 89 -6.90 -2.67 3.76
N ARG A 90 -7.89 -2.09 4.46
CA ARG A 90 -7.88 -2.03 5.93
C ARG A 90 -7.90 -3.44 6.52
N ALA A 91 -8.75 -4.33 6.01
CA ALA A 91 -8.78 -5.72 6.45
C ALA A 91 -7.48 -6.48 6.14
N VAL A 92 -6.80 -6.16 5.03
CA VAL A 92 -5.46 -6.69 4.74
C VAL A 92 -4.45 -6.22 5.78
N LEU A 93 -4.48 -4.93 6.15
CA LEU A 93 -3.57 -4.35 7.14
C LEU A 93 -3.74 -5.02 8.51
N GLU A 94 -4.98 -5.26 8.94
CA GLU A 94 -5.30 -5.98 10.18
C GLU A 94 -4.77 -7.43 10.17
N ARG A 95 -4.82 -8.10 9.00
CA ARG A 95 -4.37 -9.50 8.83
C ARG A 95 -2.88 -9.66 8.55
N ALA A 96 -2.18 -8.58 8.19
CA ALA A 96 -0.80 -8.65 7.71
C ALA A 96 0.17 -9.13 8.81
N GLY A 97 -0.13 -8.84 10.07
CA GLY A 97 0.78 -9.12 11.20
C GLY A 97 2.16 -8.54 10.90
N ASP A 98 3.19 -9.38 11.02
CA ASP A 98 4.59 -8.97 10.78
C ASP A 98 5.00 -8.94 9.30
N ASP A 99 4.09 -9.21 8.34
CA ASP A 99 4.40 -9.13 6.90
C ASP A 99 4.56 -7.67 6.46
N ARG A 100 5.78 -7.15 6.64
CA ARG A 100 6.12 -5.75 6.34
C ARG A 100 5.89 -5.37 4.88
N THR A 101 5.98 -6.32 3.95
CA THR A 101 5.70 -6.01 2.55
C THR A 101 4.20 -5.79 2.33
N ALA A 102 3.36 -6.64 2.93
CA ALA A 102 1.92 -6.48 2.90
C ALA A 102 1.47 -5.18 3.58
N VAL A 103 2.00 -4.87 4.77
CA VAL A 103 1.74 -3.62 5.50
C VAL A 103 2.05 -2.42 4.62
N ARG A 104 3.28 -2.33 4.09
CA ARG A 104 3.70 -1.21 3.25
C ARG A 104 2.84 -1.05 2.00
N HIS A 105 2.56 -2.14 1.30
CA HIS A 105 1.70 -2.08 0.10
C HIS A 105 0.28 -1.60 0.44
N ALA A 106 -0.31 -2.12 1.53
CA ALA A 106 -1.64 -1.71 1.96
C ALA A 106 -1.68 -0.22 2.35
N LEU A 107 -0.71 0.25 3.13
CA LEU A 107 -0.61 1.67 3.52
C LEU A 107 -0.47 2.60 2.33
N HIS A 108 0.42 2.29 1.39
CA HIS A 108 0.62 3.12 0.20
C HIS A 108 -0.62 3.15 -0.69
N LEU A 109 -1.34 2.03 -0.79
CA LEU A 109 -2.61 1.98 -1.52
C LEU A 109 -3.71 2.80 -0.82
N LEU A 110 -3.86 2.67 0.51
CA LEU A 110 -4.78 3.49 1.29
C LEU A 110 -4.48 4.98 1.14
N ALA A 111 -3.19 5.34 1.15
CA ALA A 111 -2.73 6.70 0.91
C ALA A 111 -3.17 7.23 -0.47
N VAL A 112 -2.98 6.46 -1.55
CA VAL A 112 -3.43 6.85 -2.89
C VAL A 112 -4.95 6.96 -3.00
N LEU A 113 -5.67 6.05 -2.33
CA LEU A 113 -7.14 6.09 -2.30
C LEU A 113 -7.68 7.28 -1.49
N GLY A 114 -6.80 8.03 -0.80
CA GLY A 114 -7.16 9.21 -0.02
C GLY A 114 -7.58 8.88 1.42
N ASP A 115 -7.37 7.64 1.86
CA ASP A 115 -7.69 7.19 3.21
C ASP A 115 -6.55 7.51 4.20
N GLY A 116 -6.29 8.80 4.36
CA GLY A 116 -5.28 9.29 5.30
C GLY A 116 -5.59 8.93 6.76
N ARG A 117 -6.88 8.77 7.08
CA ARG A 117 -7.31 8.37 8.43
C ARG A 117 -6.77 6.98 8.79
N ALA A 118 -6.97 5.98 7.92
CA ALA A 118 -6.45 4.64 8.17
C ALA A 118 -4.92 4.62 8.27
N VAL A 119 -4.24 5.45 7.48
CA VAL A 119 -2.77 5.62 7.58
C VAL A 119 -2.37 6.16 8.95
N VAL A 120 -3.01 7.22 9.44
CA VAL A 120 -2.70 7.80 10.75
C VAL A 120 -3.03 6.84 11.89
N GLU A 121 -4.17 6.16 11.83
CA GLU A 121 -4.58 5.17 12.83
C GLU A 121 -3.56 4.01 12.92
N HIS A 122 -3.05 3.55 11.78
CA HIS A 122 -2.01 2.52 11.77
C HIS A 122 -0.68 3.01 12.37
N LEU A 123 -0.23 4.21 11.99
CA LEU A 123 1.00 4.79 12.55
C LEU A 123 0.91 4.99 14.07
N ALA A 124 -0.27 5.39 14.56
CA ALA A 124 -0.52 5.53 16.00
C ALA A 124 -0.48 4.17 16.72
N ALA A 125 -0.98 3.11 16.09
CA ALA A 125 -1.01 1.76 16.65
C ALA A 125 0.38 1.10 16.68
N GLU A 126 1.17 1.28 15.62
CA GLU A 126 2.53 0.72 15.53
C GLU A 126 3.54 1.46 16.41
N GLY A 127 3.36 2.77 16.64
CA GLY A 127 4.22 3.55 17.53
C GLY A 127 5.71 3.46 17.18
N ASP A 128 6.48 2.73 17.98
CA ASP A 128 7.92 2.52 17.81
C ASP A 128 8.28 1.41 16.80
N ALA A 129 7.31 0.64 16.32
CA ALA A 129 7.47 -0.38 15.28
C ALA A 129 7.35 0.19 13.85
N VAL A 130 7.03 1.47 13.69
CA VAL A 130 6.98 2.14 12.39
C VAL A 130 8.39 2.17 11.79
N ARG A 131 8.51 1.75 10.54
CA ARG A 131 9.79 1.83 9.81
C ARG A 131 9.77 2.94 8.77
N LYS A 132 10.95 3.47 8.47
CA LYS A 132 11.16 4.49 7.44
C LYS A 132 10.56 4.10 6.10
N GLU A 133 10.67 2.83 5.70
CA GLU A 133 10.17 2.35 4.40
C GLU A 133 8.63 2.39 4.29
N ASP A 134 7.93 2.49 5.41
CA ASP A 134 6.46 2.55 5.42
C ASP A 134 5.96 3.95 5.03
N TYR A 135 6.72 5.01 5.34
CA TYR A 135 6.30 6.40 5.16
C TYR A 135 7.20 7.25 4.24
N LEU A 136 8.45 6.86 4.00
CA LEU A 136 9.35 7.56 3.08
C LEU A 136 9.02 7.25 1.62
N SER A 137 7.90 7.80 1.15
CA SER A 137 7.56 7.86 -0.26
C SER A 137 6.84 9.16 -0.61
N PRO A 138 6.90 9.63 -1.87
CA PRO A 138 6.23 10.87 -2.27
C PRO A 138 4.71 10.83 -2.04
N VAL A 139 4.11 9.65 -2.21
CA VAL A 139 2.67 9.47 -2.04
C VAL A 139 2.25 9.58 -0.58
N MET A 140 3.09 9.07 0.33
CA MET A 140 2.87 9.18 1.77
C MET A 140 3.06 10.62 2.24
N ALA A 141 4.10 11.33 1.75
CA ALA A 141 4.32 12.73 2.10
C ALA A 141 3.07 13.60 1.85
N ALA A 142 2.43 13.43 0.69
CA ALA A 142 1.22 14.18 0.34
C ALA A 142 0.03 13.89 1.29
N VAL A 143 -0.15 12.63 1.69
CA VAL A 143 -1.23 12.23 2.61
C VAL A 143 -0.94 12.72 4.03
N LEU A 144 0.28 12.49 4.51
CA LEU A 144 0.71 12.87 5.85
C LEU A 144 0.67 14.40 6.04
N THR A 145 0.99 15.17 4.99
CA THR A 145 0.85 16.63 5.00
C THR A 145 -0.59 17.06 5.21
N ARG A 146 -1.55 16.42 4.53
CA ARG A 146 -2.98 16.70 4.71
C ARG A 146 -3.48 16.31 6.09
N SER A 147 -2.82 15.35 6.74
CA SER A 147 -3.14 14.85 8.07
C SER A 147 -2.20 15.37 9.18
N ASP A 148 -1.46 16.48 8.98
CA ASP A 148 -0.47 16.96 9.97
C ASP A 148 -1.11 17.27 11.33
N ALA A 149 -2.35 17.77 11.35
CA ALA A 149 -3.07 18.05 12.58
C ALA A 149 -3.40 16.77 13.37
N ASP A 150 -3.84 15.72 12.67
CA ASP A 150 -4.13 14.42 13.29
C ASP A 150 -2.83 13.79 13.80
N LEU A 151 -1.76 13.84 13.01
CA LEU A 151 -0.42 13.38 13.43
C LEU A 151 0.11 14.19 14.62
N ALA A 152 -0.18 15.49 14.70
CA ALA A 152 0.20 16.31 15.85
C ALA A 152 -0.52 15.86 17.13
N ALA A 153 -1.82 15.54 17.03
CA ALA A 153 -2.60 15.02 18.15
C ALA A 153 -2.08 13.65 18.60
N VAL A 154 -1.76 12.76 17.65
CA VAL A 154 -1.11 11.46 17.94
C VAL A 154 0.23 11.68 18.62
N GLN A 155 1.09 12.54 18.08
CA GLN A 155 2.40 12.85 18.68
C GLN A 155 2.26 13.34 20.13
N ALA A 156 1.29 14.21 20.40
CA ALA A 156 1.06 14.77 21.74
C ALA A 156 0.53 13.73 22.75
N ALA A 157 -0.13 12.67 22.27
CA ALA A 157 -0.62 11.57 23.09
C ALA A 157 0.43 10.50 23.39
N LEU A 158 1.55 10.50 22.66
CA LEU A 158 2.65 9.54 22.80
C LEU A 158 3.78 10.10 23.67
N SER A 159 4.70 9.21 24.08
CA SER A 159 5.92 9.60 24.80
C SER A 159 7.12 8.74 24.36
N GLY A 160 8.33 9.22 24.65
CA GLY A 160 9.57 8.52 24.29
C GLY A 160 9.72 8.32 22.78
N ARG A 161 10.29 7.17 22.40
CA ARG A 161 10.64 6.86 21.00
C ARG A 161 9.44 6.95 20.04
N ALA A 162 8.26 6.47 20.44
CA ALA A 162 7.08 6.52 19.58
C ALA A 162 6.69 7.97 19.20
N ALA A 163 6.78 8.92 20.14
CA ALA A 163 6.52 10.33 19.85
C ALA A 163 7.60 10.94 18.93
N GLU A 164 8.86 10.49 19.06
CA GLU A 164 9.96 10.91 18.21
C GLU A 164 9.81 10.40 16.77
N GLU A 165 9.36 9.15 16.59
CA GLU A 165 9.07 8.57 15.26
C GLU A 165 7.94 9.34 14.58
N ILE A 166 6.82 9.60 15.27
CA ILE A 166 5.72 10.40 14.68
C ILE A 166 6.19 11.83 14.35
N ARG A 167 7.03 12.44 15.19
CA ARG A 167 7.65 13.74 14.88
C ARG A 167 8.47 13.67 13.58
N ALA A 168 9.31 12.64 13.42
CA ALA A 168 10.13 12.45 12.23
C ALA A 168 9.27 12.28 10.95
N ILE A 169 8.17 11.53 11.04
CA ILE A 169 7.21 11.37 9.94
C ILE A 169 6.61 12.72 9.53
N ARG A 170 6.23 13.56 10.50
CA ARG A 170 5.71 14.91 10.24
C ARG A 170 6.75 15.83 9.62
N GLU A 171 7.99 15.78 10.09
CA GLU A 171 9.09 16.54 9.51
C GLU A 171 9.35 16.16 8.06
N TYR A 172 9.41 14.86 7.77
CA TYR A 172 9.50 14.35 6.40
C TYR A 172 8.33 14.83 5.55
N ALA A 173 7.09 14.73 6.04
CA ALA A 173 5.92 15.13 5.26
C ALA A 173 5.96 16.60 4.85
N ARG A 174 6.44 17.50 5.72
CA ARG A 174 6.52 18.94 5.45
C ARG A 174 7.55 19.31 4.40
N ASP A 175 8.70 18.66 4.45
CA ASP A 175 9.82 18.93 3.55
C ASP A 175 10.65 17.65 3.36
N PRO A 176 10.26 16.80 2.39
CA PRO A 176 10.96 15.55 2.10
C PRO A 176 12.43 15.78 1.77
N ASP A 177 12.73 16.76 0.92
CA ASP A 177 14.09 17.05 0.44
C ASP A 177 15.00 17.51 1.58
N ALA A 178 14.54 18.45 2.41
CA ALA A 178 15.33 18.90 3.56
C ALA A 178 15.46 17.82 4.63
N TYR A 179 14.47 16.93 4.78
CA TYR A 179 14.57 15.81 5.71
C TYR A 179 15.63 14.80 5.23
N GLU A 180 15.61 14.42 3.95
CA GLU A 180 16.61 13.51 3.37
C GLU A 180 18.03 14.08 3.46
N GLU A 181 18.21 15.37 3.20
CA GLU A 181 19.49 16.06 3.35
C GLU A 181 20.02 16.00 4.79
N ARG A 182 19.17 16.30 5.79
CA ARG A 182 19.55 16.20 7.21
C ARG A 182 19.95 14.79 7.62
N VAL A 183 19.19 13.78 7.15
CA VAL A 183 19.50 12.37 7.43
C VAL A 183 20.84 11.98 6.78
N ARG A 184 21.09 12.42 5.55
CA ARG A 184 22.38 12.16 4.87
C ARG A 184 23.55 12.77 5.63
N MET A 185 23.47 14.05 6.01
CA MET A 185 24.54 14.71 6.76
C MET A 185 24.82 14.03 8.11
N THR A 186 23.78 13.63 8.83
CA THR A 186 23.94 12.90 10.11
C THR A 186 24.66 11.56 9.91
N GLN A 187 24.37 10.86 8.80
CA GLN A 187 25.03 9.60 8.47
C GLN A 187 26.49 9.80 8.01
N GLU A 188 26.79 10.87 7.30
CA GLU A 188 28.17 11.22 6.90
C GLU A 188 29.03 11.56 8.14
N ASP A 189 28.48 12.30 9.10
CA ASP A 189 29.13 12.62 10.37
C ASP A 189 29.39 11.37 11.25
N GLU A 190 28.52 10.36 11.19
CA GLU A 190 28.71 9.08 11.89
C GLU A 190 29.81 8.19 11.25
N VAL A 191 30.07 8.36 9.95
CA VAL A 191 31.08 7.59 9.21
C VAL A 191 32.49 8.19 9.35
N GLU A 192 32.61 9.50 9.57
CA GLU A 192 33.90 10.15 9.85
C GLU A 192 34.44 9.87 11.27
N ILE A 193 33.64 9.22 12.14
CA ILE A 193 34.05 8.76 13.48
C ILE A 193 34.29 7.25 13.46
N LEU A 194 35.18 6.76 12.59
CA LEU A 194 35.75 5.39 12.64
C LEU A 194 37.23 5.35 12.29
#